data_AF-A0A2V5PWD4-F1
#
_entry.id   AF-A0A2V5PWD4-F1
#
_cell.length_a   1.000
_cell.length_b   1.000
_cell.length_c   1.000
_cell.angle_alpha   90.00
_cell.angle_beta   90.00
_cell.angle_gamma   90.00
#
_symmetry.space_group_name_H-M   'P 1'
#
loop_
_entity.id
_entity.type
_entity.pdbx_description
1 polymer ?
#
loop_
_entity_poly.entity_id
_entity_poly.type
_entity_poly.pdbx_seq_one_letter_code
_entity_poly.pdbx_strand_id
1 'polypeptide(L)'
;MDHGLATCTVGAASELLVASDLLMRGFHVFRAVSPACPCDILAFSAGRFCRVEVTTGYAKADGEIGHSKPFDGAFSKFDILATVHKQEIRYFTNLGQRLTTFDKWLSNRA
;
A
#
# COMPACT_ATOMS: atom_id res chain seq x y z
N MET A 1 -3.49 2.58 -19.63
CA MET A 1 -4.73 2.58 -20.42
C MET A 1 -5.87 2.42 -19.43
N ASP A 2 -6.85 3.32 -19.45
CA ASP A 2 -8.07 3.16 -18.66
C ASP A 2 -9.07 2.38 -19.53
N HIS A 3 -9.38 1.15 -19.12
CA HIS A 3 -10.23 0.24 -19.89
C HIS A 3 -11.73 0.41 -19.55
N GLY A 4 -12.11 1.50 -18.87
CA GLY A 4 -13.49 1.72 -18.42
C GLY A 4 -13.93 0.72 -17.36
N LEU A 5 -12.98 0.21 -16.57
CA LEU A 5 -13.24 -0.79 -15.54
C LEU A 5 -13.95 -0.18 -14.34
N ALA A 6 -14.80 -0.97 -13.67
CA ALA A 6 -15.38 -0.57 -12.40
C ALA A 6 -14.28 -0.26 -11.37
N THR A 7 -14.49 0.76 -10.54
CA THR A 7 -13.53 1.20 -9.52
C THR A 7 -13.15 0.07 -8.56
N CYS A 8 -14.11 -0.79 -8.19
CA CYS A 8 -13.86 -1.98 -7.37
C CYS A 8 -12.91 -2.98 -8.06
N THR A 9 -13.00 -3.13 -9.38
CA THR A 9 -12.09 -3.99 -10.15
C THR A 9 -10.67 -3.41 -10.17
N VAL A 10 -10.54 -2.10 -10.35
CA VAL A 10 -9.25 -1.40 -10.27
C VAL A 10 -8.63 -1.53 -8.88
N GLY A 11 -9.44 -1.39 -7.82
CA GLY A 11 -9.03 -1.60 -6.43
C GLY A 11 -8.49 -3.02 -6.20
N ALA A 12 -9.28 -4.04 -6.52
CA ALA A 12 -8.87 -5.44 -6.36
C ALA A 12 -7.61 -5.78 -7.17
N ALA A 13 -7.47 -5.26 -8.39
CA ALA A 13 -6.26 -5.43 -9.19
C ALA A 13 -5.04 -4.72 -8.56
N SER A 14 -5.24 -3.54 -7.97
CA SER A 14 -4.19 -2.79 -7.27
C SER A 14 -3.72 -3.54 -6.01
N GLU A 15 -4.65 -4.11 -5.24
CA GLU A 15 -4.32 -4.96 -4.08
C GLU A 15 -3.49 -6.18 -4.50
N LEU A 16 -3.87 -6.85 -5.60
CA LEU A 16 -3.11 -7.99 -6.13
C LEU A 16 -1.71 -7.58 -6.60
N LEU A 17 -1.58 -6.42 -7.23
CA LEU A 17 -0.28 -5.89 -7.66
C LEU A 17 0.64 -5.62 -6.45
N VAL A 18 0.11 -4.99 -5.39
CA VAL A 18 0.85 -4.74 -4.15
C VAL A 18 1.22 -6.05 -3.45
N ALA A 19 0.28 -7.00 -3.38
CA ALA A 19 0.54 -8.32 -2.82
C ALA A 19 1.67 -9.03 -3.57
N SER A 20 1.66 -8.98 -4.91
CA SER A 20 2.71 -9.55 -5.75
C SER A 20 4.07 -8.89 -5.50
N ASP A 21 4.14 -7.56 -5.40
CA ASP A 21 5.40 -6.85 -5.10
C ASP A 21 5.96 -7.24 -3.73
N LEU A 22 5.11 -7.33 -2.69
CA LEU A 22 5.53 -7.76 -1.36
C LEU A 22 5.99 -9.23 -1.34
N LEU A 23 5.31 -10.13 -2.05
CA LEU A 23 5.76 -11.52 -2.22
C LEU A 23 7.14 -11.59 -2.89
N MET A 24 7.35 -10.82 -3.95
CA MET A 24 8.64 -10.75 -4.65
C MET A 24 9.78 -10.20 -3.78
N ARG A 25 9.46 -9.39 -2.76
CA ARG A 25 10.41 -8.88 -1.76
C ARG A 25 10.64 -9.86 -0.59
N GLY A 26 10.00 -11.03 -0.59
CA GLY A 26 10.20 -12.08 0.41
C GLY A 26 9.33 -11.96 1.66
N PHE A 27 8.25 -11.19 1.61
CA PHE A 27 7.29 -11.10 2.71
C PHE A 27 6.29 -12.26 2.65
N HIS A 28 5.82 -12.72 3.81
CA HIS A 28 4.59 -13.48 3.89
C HIS A 28 3.41 -12.52 3.80
N VAL A 29 2.48 -12.75 2.88
CA VAL A 29 1.39 -11.82 2.55
C VAL A 29 0.05 -12.46 2.84
N PHE A 30 -0.79 -11.75 3.59
CA PHE A 30 -2.17 -12.13 3.89
C PHE A 30 -3.09 -11.03 3.37
N ARG A 31 -3.96 -11.35 2.41
CA ARG A 31 -4.94 -10.40 1.88
C ARG A 31 -6.25 -10.50 2.66
N ALA A 32 -6.87 -9.36 2.95
CA ALA A 32 -8.21 -9.30 3.48
C ALA A 32 -9.21 -9.97 2.53
N VAL A 33 -10.09 -10.81 3.08
CA VAL A 33 -11.25 -11.34 2.36
C VAL A 33 -12.48 -10.47 2.62
N SER A 34 -12.57 -9.86 3.82
CA SER A 34 -13.64 -8.96 4.19
C SER A 34 -13.36 -7.53 3.69
N PRO A 35 -14.26 -6.91 2.91
CA PRO A 35 -14.11 -5.51 2.50
C PRO A 35 -14.12 -4.50 3.66
N ALA A 36 -14.60 -4.91 4.84
CA ALA A 36 -14.65 -4.06 6.03
C ALA A 36 -13.41 -4.20 6.93
N CYS A 37 -12.38 -4.91 6.46
CA CYS A 37 -11.11 -5.07 7.17
C CYS A 37 -10.44 -3.70 7.40
N PRO A 38 -9.73 -3.48 8.52
CA PRO A 38 -9.03 -2.22 8.77
C PRO A 38 -7.88 -1.91 7.79
N CYS A 39 -7.41 -2.90 7.03
CA CYS A 39 -6.40 -2.78 5.98
C CYS A 39 -6.58 -3.90 4.94
N ASP A 40 -6.09 -3.68 3.73
CA ASP A 40 -6.20 -4.65 2.64
C ASP A 40 -5.21 -5.81 2.75
N ILE A 41 -3.99 -5.53 3.23
CA ILE A 41 -2.90 -6.52 3.30
C ILE A 41 -2.21 -6.47 4.67
N LEU A 42 -1.92 -7.65 5.21
CA LEU A 42 -0.93 -7.83 6.28
C LEU A 42 0.33 -8.45 5.68
N ALA A 43 1.45 -7.74 5.79
CA ALA A 43 2.77 -8.23 5.41
C ALA A 43 3.54 -8.66 6.67
N PHE A 44 4.13 -9.85 6.65
CA PHE A 44 4.89 -10.40 7.77
C PHE A 44 6.31 -10.74 7.35
N SER A 45 7.28 -10.25 8.12
CA SER A 45 8.69 -10.59 7.97
C SER A 45 9.44 -10.27 9.28
N ALA A 46 10.52 -11.00 9.54
CA ALA A 46 11.35 -10.85 10.75
C ALA A 46 10.55 -10.81 12.07
N GLY A 47 9.50 -11.64 12.19
CA GLY A 47 8.70 -11.73 13.41
C GLY A 47 7.68 -10.60 13.61
N ARG A 48 7.45 -9.75 12.60
CA ARG A 48 6.62 -8.55 12.72
C ARG A 48 5.59 -8.44 11.61
N PHE A 49 4.41 -7.95 11.97
CA PHE A 49 3.34 -7.60 11.03
C PHE A 49 3.39 -6.12 10.66
N CYS A 50 3.04 -5.83 9.41
CA CYS A 50 2.83 -4.50 8.86
C CYS A 50 1.46 -4.45 8.19
N ARG A 51 0.60 -3.54 8.64
CA ARG A 51 -0.73 -3.30 8.04
C ARG A 51 -0.57 -2.38 6.85
N VAL A 52 -0.94 -2.85 5.67
CA VAL A 52 -0.82 -2.13 4.40
C VAL A 52 -2.22 -1.84 3.87
N GLU A 53 -2.52 -0.55 3.73
CA GLU A 53 -3.69 -0.05 3.00
C GLU A 53 -3.28 0.22 1.55
N VAL A 54 -4.12 -0.14 0.60
CA VAL A 54 -3.91 0.11 -0.83
C VAL A 54 -4.88 1.19 -1.30
N THR A 55 -4.35 2.15 -2.07
CA THR A 55 -5.19 3.20 -2.67
C THR A 55 -4.77 3.48 -4.09
N THR A 56 -5.72 3.85 -4.93
CA THR A 56 -5.42 4.43 -6.24
C THR A 56 -4.82 5.82 -6.06
N GLY A 57 -3.74 6.09 -6.79
CA GLY A 57 -3.12 7.40 -6.88
C GLY A 57 -3.47 8.15 -8.14
N TYR A 58 -3.20 9.45 -8.12
CA TYR A 58 -3.35 10.36 -9.26
C TYR A 58 -2.04 11.08 -9.54
N ALA A 59 -1.79 11.38 -10.82
CA ALA A 59 -0.64 12.19 -11.20
C ALA A 59 -0.84 13.63 -10.72
N LYS A 60 0.17 14.18 -10.06
CA LYS A 60 0.27 15.60 -9.73
C LYS A 60 1.00 16.34 -10.86
N ALA A 61 0.84 17.67 -10.89
CA ALA A 61 1.48 18.54 -11.89
C ALA A 61 3.02 18.52 -11.81
N ASP A 62 3.59 18.18 -10.66
CA ASP A 62 5.03 18.04 -10.41
C ASP A 62 5.60 16.66 -10.81
N GLY A 63 4.77 15.77 -11.36
CA GLY A 63 5.17 14.40 -11.72
C GLY A 63 5.14 13.41 -10.55
N GLU A 64 4.79 13.84 -9.34
CA GLU A 64 4.59 12.95 -8.20
C GLU A 64 3.23 12.23 -8.27
N ILE A 65 3.13 11.09 -7.58
CA ILE A 65 1.85 10.40 -7.38
C ILE A 65 1.24 10.91 -6.08
N GLY A 66 0.07 11.55 -6.18
CA GLY A 66 -0.80 11.91 -5.06
C GLY A 66 -1.79 10.81 -4.70
N HIS A 67 -2.40 10.94 -3.52
CA HIS A 67 -3.49 10.10 -3.02
C HIS A 67 -4.42 10.95 -2.16
N SER A 68 -5.65 10.49 -1.97
CA SER A 68 -6.68 11.17 -1.17
C SER A 68 -6.81 10.68 0.27
N LYS A 69 -6.09 9.61 0.63
CA LYS A 69 -6.12 9.03 1.98
C LYS A 69 -5.36 9.94 2.97
N PRO A 70 -5.95 10.29 4.12
CA PRO A 70 -5.26 11.08 5.13
C PRO A 70 -4.19 10.27 5.86
N PHE A 71 -3.19 10.97 6.41
CA PHE A 71 -2.15 10.40 7.26
C PHE A 71 -2.41 10.76 8.72
N ASP A 72 -3.18 9.91 9.40
CA ASP A 72 -3.62 10.18 10.78
C ASP A 72 -2.62 9.69 11.84
N GLY A 73 -1.39 9.34 11.43
CA GLY A 73 -0.32 8.92 12.32
C GLY A 73 -0.73 7.78 13.25
N ALA A 74 -0.68 8.03 14.57
CA ALA A 74 -1.01 7.05 15.60
C ALA A 74 -2.47 6.54 15.55
N PHE A 75 -3.38 7.30 14.94
CA PHE A 75 -4.79 6.91 14.78
C PHE A 75 -5.06 6.17 13.47
N SER A 76 -4.05 6.00 12.62
CA SER A 76 -4.17 5.28 11.36
C SER A 76 -4.48 3.80 11.59
N LYS A 77 -5.40 3.27 10.78
CA LYS A 77 -5.73 1.84 10.75
C LYS A 77 -4.65 1.00 10.07
N PHE A 78 -3.74 1.64 9.35
CA PHE A 78 -2.62 1.04 8.63
C PHE A 78 -1.28 1.63 9.08
N ASP A 79 -0.21 0.87 8.90
CA ASP A 79 1.17 1.30 9.13
C ASP A 79 1.77 1.91 7.86
N ILE A 80 1.41 1.34 6.70
CA ILE A 80 1.85 1.77 5.37
C ILE A 80 0.66 1.99 4.45
N LEU A 81 0.73 3.05 3.65
CA LEU A 81 -0.14 3.29 2.51
C LEU A 81 0.62 2.96 1.21
N ALA A 82 0.11 2.00 0.44
CA ALA A 82 0.57 1.67 -0.90
C ALA A 82 -0.31 2.39 -1.94
N THR A 83 0.26 3.40 -2.60
CA THR A 83 -0.42 4.13 -3.66
C THR A 83 -0.07 3.55 -5.02
N VAL A 84 -1.08 3.15 -5.80
CA VAL A 84 -0.91 2.55 -7.13
C VAL A 84 -1.37 3.54 -8.21
N HIS A 85 -0.51 3.84 -9.17
CA HIS A 85 -0.85 4.61 -10.37
C HIS A 85 -0.14 4.04 -11.60
N LYS A 86 -0.88 3.69 -12.65
CA LYS A 86 -0.32 3.12 -13.90
C LYS A 86 0.66 1.95 -13.66
N GLN A 87 0.33 1.06 -12.72
CA GLN A 87 1.16 -0.10 -12.30
C GLN A 87 2.43 0.25 -11.51
N GLU A 88 2.70 1.53 -11.26
CA GLU A 88 3.73 1.92 -10.30
C GLU A 88 3.17 1.91 -8.88
N ILE A 89 3.91 1.32 -7.95
CA ILE A 89 3.60 1.32 -6.53
C ILE A 89 4.52 2.32 -5.81
N ARG A 90 3.94 3.20 -4.99
CA ARG A 90 4.68 4.04 -4.04
C ARG A 90 4.20 3.77 -2.63
N TYR A 91 5.13 3.56 -1.71
CA TYR A 91 4.84 3.28 -0.31
C TYR A 91 5.08 4.52 0.56
N PHE A 92 4.17 4.76 1.50
CA PHE A 92 4.24 5.85 2.46
C PHE A 92 3.97 5.33 3.87
N THR A 93 4.67 5.85 4.88
CA THR A 93 4.27 5.58 6.27
C THR A 93 2.94 6.23 6.59
N ASN A 94 2.31 5.79 7.68
CA ASN A 94 1.15 6.45 8.29
C ASN A 94 1.37 7.92 8.70
N LEU A 95 2.62 8.42 8.64
CA LEU A 95 3.00 9.83 8.85
C LEU A 95 3.19 10.60 7.53
N GLY A 96 2.91 9.97 6.39
CA GLY A 96 3.08 10.57 5.06
C GLY A 96 4.51 10.58 4.52
N GLN A 97 5.44 9.89 5.18
CA GLN A 97 6.82 9.82 4.71
C GLN A 97 6.93 8.79 3.59
N ARG A 98 7.37 9.21 2.40
CA ARG A 98 7.62 8.32 1.27
C ARG A 98 8.80 7.38 1.59
N LEU A 99 8.58 6.09 1.41
CA LEU A 99 9.63 5.08 1.51
C LEU A 99 10.32 4.91 0.16
N THR A 100 11.65 4.91 0.16
CA THR A 100 12.46 4.59 -1.04
C THR A 100 12.65 3.08 -1.21
N THR A 101 12.63 2.34 -0.10
CA THR A 101 12.56 0.87 -0.08
C THR A 101 11.68 0.43 1.09
N PHE A 102 10.77 -0.53 0.85
CA PHE A 102 9.87 -1.04 1.88
C PHE A 102 10.64 -1.75 3.00
N ASP A 103 11.73 -2.44 2.67
CA ASP A 103 12.54 -3.22 3.61
C ASP A 103 13.19 -2.37 4.69
N LYS A 104 13.54 -1.11 4.38
CA LYS A 104 14.11 -0.16 5.36
C LYS A 104 13.14 0.13 6.49
N TRP A 105 11.83 0.06 6.26
CA TRP A 105 10.83 0.31 7.30
C TRP A 105 10.85 -0.78 8.37
N LEU A 106 10.99 -2.06 7.97
CA LEU A 106 11.09 -3.15 8.94
C LEU A 106 12.38 -3.14 9.73
N SER A 107 13.50 -2.83 9.07
CA SER A 107 14.83 -2.84 9.71
C SER A 107 15.02 -1.72 10.74
N ASN A 108 14.33 -0.58 10.59
CA ASN A 108 14.56 0.63 11.41
C ASN A 108 13.73 0.70 12.70
N ARG A 109 12.93 -0.31 13.03
CA ARG A 109 12.17 -0.36 14.31
C ARG A 109 12.66 -1.46 15.26
N ALA A 110 13.82 -2.07 14.99
CA ALA A 110 14.43 -3.06 15.88
C ALA A 110 14.96 -2.40 17.16
#